data_AF-A0A6I5CEQ8-F1
#
_entry.id   AF-A0A6I5CEQ8-F1
#
_cell.length_a   1.000
_cell.length_b   1.000
_cell.length_c   1.000
_cell.angle_alpha   90.00
_cell.angle_beta   90.00
_cell.angle_gamma   90.00
#
_symmetry.space_group_name_H-M   'P 1'
#
loop_
_entity.id
_entity.type
_entity.pdbx_description
1 polymer ?
#
loop_
_entity_poly.entity_id
_entity_poly.type
_entity_poly.pdbx_seq_one_letter_code
_entity_poly.pdbx_strand_id
1 'polypeptide(L)'
;MADSARPAAAGALPLTIANDSGSYDNASVHVYIVGSQDGAQVRVTPDGTLAPVSVADNGADGFTDYAIPLAGGGETRLSLPYMSGRIYVSLGQKLKLRAVTDGEGRPALQYPAGWVSSDPNHPVLH
;
A
#
# COMPACT_ATOMS: atom_id res chain seq x y z
N MET A 1 -22.41 -31.90 -9.79
CA MET A 1 -21.39 -31.75 -8.73
C MET A 1 -21.75 -30.49 -7.97
N ALA A 2 -22.03 -30.59 -6.68
CA ALA A 2 -22.32 -29.42 -5.86
C ALA A 2 -21.00 -28.68 -5.63
N ASP A 3 -20.94 -27.43 -6.10
CA ASP A 3 -19.85 -26.51 -5.79
C ASP A 3 -19.97 -26.16 -4.31
N SER A 4 -19.16 -26.81 -3.47
CA SER A 4 -19.11 -26.52 -2.05
C SER A 4 -18.66 -25.07 -1.89
N ALA A 5 -19.58 -24.17 -1.53
CA ALA A 5 -19.30 -22.77 -1.29
C ALA A 5 -18.09 -22.66 -0.34
N ARG A 6 -16.98 -22.17 -0.89
CA ARG A 6 -15.75 -21.98 -0.13
C ARG A 6 -16.05 -20.98 0.98
N PRO A 7 -15.71 -21.28 2.25
CA PRO A 7 -15.91 -20.31 3.33
C PRO A 7 -15.18 -19.01 2.95
N ALA A 8 -15.97 -17.95 2.77
CA ALA A 8 -15.47 -16.59 2.65
C ALA A 8 -15.29 -16.04 4.06
N ALA A 9 -14.27 -15.21 4.28
CA ALA A 9 -14.18 -14.48 5.55
C ALA A 9 -15.48 -13.68 5.76
N ALA A 10 -15.87 -13.44 7.00
CA ALA A 10 -17.11 -12.72 7.34
C ALA A 10 -16.92 -11.18 7.40
N GLY A 11 -15.69 -10.69 7.32
CA GLY A 11 -15.35 -9.27 7.37
C GLY A 11 -13.87 -9.03 7.08
N ALA A 12 -13.49 -7.75 7.11
CA ALA A 12 -12.11 -7.33 6.94
C ALA A 12 -11.16 -8.01 7.94
N LEU A 13 -9.93 -8.29 7.51
CA LEU A 13 -8.92 -8.96 8.32
C LEU A 13 -8.28 -7.96 9.29
N PRO A 14 -8.30 -8.18 10.62
CA PRO A 14 -7.55 -7.36 11.55
C PRO A 14 -6.04 -7.46 11.26
N LEU A 15 -5.40 -6.31 11.03
CA LEU A 15 -3.96 -6.21 10.79
C LEU A 15 -3.31 -5.47 11.97
N THR A 16 -2.32 -6.11 12.58
CA THR A 16 -1.46 -5.49 13.60
C THR A 16 -0.05 -5.35 13.04
N ILE A 17 0.51 -4.16 13.15
CA ILE A 17 1.86 -3.83 12.70
C ILE A 17 2.67 -3.46 13.93
N ALA A 18 3.66 -4.28 14.25
CA ALA A 18 4.64 -4.04 15.29
C ALA A 18 5.97 -3.63 14.65
N ASN A 19 6.59 -2.58 15.18
CA ASN A 19 7.91 -2.15 14.74
C ASN A 19 8.97 -2.64 15.73
N ASP A 20 9.49 -3.83 15.45
CA ASP A 20 10.60 -4.43 16.19
C ASP A 20 11.94 -4.28 15.45
N SER A 21 12.05 -3.29 14.55
CA SER A 21 13.25 -3.09 13.72
C SER A 21 14.50 -2.72 14.53
N GLY A 22 14.32 -2.16 15.73
CA GLY A 22 15.39 -1.75 16.65
C GLY A 22 16.23 -0.54 16.18
N SER A 23 16.07 -0.10 14.93
CA SER A 23 16.89 0.94 14.30
C SER A 23 16.09 2.12 13.75
N TYR A 24 14.77 2.00 13.62
CA TYR A 24 13.88 3.05 13.14
C TYR A 24 12.72 3.24 14.11
N ASP A 25 12.42 4.48 14.47
CA ASP A 25 11.19 4.80 15.19
C ASP A 25 9.96 4.68 14.27
N ASN A 26 8.76 4.62 14.87
CA ASN A 26 7.51 4.50 14.11
C ASN A 26 7.29 5.66 13.12
N ALA A 27 7.84 6.84 13.40
CA ALA A 27 7.73 7.99 12.49
C ALA A 27 8.55 7.78 11.20
N SER A 28 9.56 6.91 11.25
CA SER A 28 10.45 6.56 10.14
C SER A 28 10.06 5.26 9.45
N VAL A 29 8.94 4.63 9.81
CA VAL A 29 8.40 3.45 9.12
C VAL A 29 7.16 3.85 8.33
N HIS A 30 7.14 3.51 7.05
CA HIS A 30 6.04 3.88 6.14
C HIS A 30 5.41 2.62 5.55
N VAL A 31 4.10 2.48 5.73
CA VAL A 31 3.34 1.32 5.23
C VAL A 31 2.50 1.73 4.03
N TYR A 32 2.40 0.88 3.02
CA TYR A 32 1.52 1.11 1.86
C TYR A 32 0.73 -0.16 1.60
N ILE A 33 -0.58 -0.06 1.51
CA ILE A 33 -1.44 -1.19 1.15
C ILE A 33 -2.14 -0.84 -0.15
N VAL A 34 -1.75 -1.52 -1.23
CA VAL A 34 -2.16 -1.18 -2.60
C VAL A 34 -2.46 -2.45 -3.38
N GLY A 35 -3.40 -2.37 -4.31
CA GLY A 35 -3.86 -3.55 -5.02
C GLY A 35 -5.07 -3.28 -5.89
N SER A 36 -5.95 -4.27 -6.00
CA SER A 36 -7.18 -4.19 -6.76
C SER A 36 -8.39 -4.73 -6.00
N GLN A 37 -9.55 -4.14 -6.29
CA GLN A 37 -10.86 -4.62 -5.89
C GLN A 37 -11.78 -4.51 -7.10
N ASP A 38 -12.48 -5.60 -7.44
CA ASP A 38 -13.44 -5.66 -8.56
C ASP A 38 -12.90 -5.10 -9.89
N GLY A 39 -11.60 -5.32 -10.15
CA GLY A 39 -10.90 -4.89 -11.36
C GLY A 39 -10.44 -3.43 -11.36
N ALA A 40 -10.71 -2.65 -10.31
CA ALA A 40 -10.20 -1.30 -10.13
C ALA A 40 -8.93 -1.29 -9.25
N GLN A 41 -7.98 -0.44 -9.58
CA GLN A 41 -6.80 -0.21 -8.75
C GLN A 41 -7.18 0.60 -7.49
N VAL A 42 -6.82 0.10 -6.31
CA VAL A 42 -7.18 0.68 -5.01
C VAL A 42 -5.97 0.77 -4.07
N ARG A 43 -6.12 1.58 -3.04
CA ARG A 43 -5.26 1.66 -1.86
C ARG A 43 -6.09 1.58 -0.59
N VAL A 44 -5.46 1.24 0.53
CA VAL A 44 -6.05 1.44 1.86
C VAL A 44 -5.58 2.79 2.41
N THR A 45 -6.49 3.52 3.05
CA THR A 45 -6.23 4.79 3.74
C THR A 45 -5.72 4.55 5.18
N PRO A 46 -5.19 5.58 5.88
CA PRO A 46 -4.77 5.43 7.28
C PRO A 46 -5.88 4.98 8.25
N ASP A 47 -7.15 5.24 7.94
CA ASP A 47 -8.32 4.79 8.70
C ASP A 47 -8.78 3.36 8.34
N GLY A 48 -8.09 2.66 7.44
CA GLY A 48 -8.39 1.27 7.09
C GLY A 48 -9.52 1.11 6.05
N THR A 49 -9.81 2.14 5.26
CA THR A 49 -10.85 2.10 4.22
C THR A 49 -10.23 2.00 2.83
N LEU A 50 -10.96 1.41 1.88
CA LEU A 50 -10.52 1.36 0.47
C LEU A 50 -10.82 2.69 -0.22
N ALA A 51 -9.82 3.18 -0.96
CA ALA A 51 -9.94 4.32 -1.85
C ALA A 51 -9.40 3.96 -3.24
N PRO A 52 -10.04 4.41 -4.32
CA PRO A 52 -9.50 4.23 -5.66
C PRO A 52 -8.17 4.98 -5.81
N VAL A 53 -7.24 4.42 -6.59
CA VAL A 53 -6.07 5.15 -7.05
C VAL A 53 -6.50 6.20 -8.08
N SER A 54 -5.99 7.43 -7.96
CA SER A 54 -6.21 8.49 -8.94
C SER A 54 -4.89 9.02 -9.49
N VAL A 55 -4.85 9.34 -10.78
CA VAL A 55 -3.69 10.02 -11.39
C VAL A 55 -3.48 11.41 -10.78
N ALA A 56 -4.54 12.03 -10.27
CA ALA A 56 -4.49 13.31 -9.56
C ALA A 56 -3.82 13.21 -8.18
N ASP A 57 -3.62 11.99 -7.66
CA ASP A 57 -2.95 11.78 -6.37
C ASP A 57 -1.42 11.99 -6.50
N ASN A 58 -0.89 12.08 -7.71
CA ASN A 58 0.51 12.44 -7.92
C ASN A 58 0.75 13.90 -7.51
N GLY A 59 1.67 14.11 -6.56
CA GLY A 59 2.11 15.43 -6.13
C GLY A 59 3.00 16.14 -7.16
N ALA A 60 3.56 17.28 -6.75
CA ALA A 60 4.44 18.10 -7.59
C ALA A 60 5.72 17.37 -8.04
N ASP A 61 6.13 16.33 -7.30
CA ASP A 61 7.27 15.47 -7.65
C ASP A 61 6.89 14.32 -8.60
N GLY A 62 5.61 14.20 -8.97
CA GLY A 62 5.10 13.19 -9.89
C GLY A 62 4.76 11.84 -9.24
N PHE A 63 4.75 11.75 -7.91
CA PHE A 63 4.45 10.51 -7.17
C PHE A 63 3.31 10.70 -6.16
N THR A 64 2.63 9.62 -5.82
CA THR A 64 1.55 9.59 -4.83
C THR A 64 2.11 9.61 -3.40
N ASP A 65 1.38 10.18 -2.44
CA ASP A 65 1.64 9.98 -1.01
C ASP A 65 0.59 9.07 -0.37
N TYR A 66 0.76 7.76 -0.55
CA TYR A 66 -0.10 6.73 0.01
C TYR A 66 0.44 6.10 1.31
N ALA A 67 1.44 6.73 1.93
CA ALA A 67 2.02 6.21 3.16
C ALA A 67 0.98 6.25 4.29
N ILE A 68 0.76 5.11 4.92
CA ILE A 68 0.05 4.96 6.18
C ILE A 68 1.10 5.13 7.29
N PRO A 69 1.02 6.22 8.10
CA PRO A 69 1.92 6.39 9.22
C PRO A 69 1.61 5.35 10.30
N LEU A 70 2.64 4.89 11.00
CA LEU A 70 2.44 4.12 12.22
C LEU A 70 1.99 5.03 13.37
N ALA A 71 1.31 4.44 14.36
CA ALA A 71 1.01 5.10 15.62
C ALA A 71 2.29 5.62 16.28
N GLY A 72 2.24 6.77 16.96
CA GLY A 72 3.42 7.39 17.57
C GLY A 72 4.13 6.53 18.63
N GLY A 73 3.49 5.48 19.13
CA GLY A 73 4.10 4.44 19.95
C GLY A 73 3.27 3.16 19.97
N GLY A 74 3.92 2.04 20.28
CA GLY A 74 3.30 0.72 20.31
C GLY A 74 2.91 0.20 18.93
N GLU A 75 1.92 -0.70 18.91
CA GLU A 75 1.41 -1.34 17.70
C GLU A 75 0.44 -0.43 16.94
N THR A 76 0.53 -0.46 15.61
CA THR A 76 -0.48 0.14 14.73
C THR A 76 -1.49 -0.92 14.35
N ARG A 77 -2.79 -0.62 14.50
CA ARG A 77 -3.87 -1.56 14.17
C ARG A 77 -4.74 -0.98 13.06
N LEU A 78 -5.01 -1.80 12.06
CA LEU A 78 -5.81 -1.47 10.89
C LEU A 78 -6.82 -2.58 10.63
N SER A 79 -7.87 -2.25 9.90
CA SER A 79 -8.73 -3.25 9.25
C SER A 79 -8.29 -3.37 7.80
N LEU A 80 -7.93 -4.57 7.35
CA LEU A 80 -7.57 -4.85 5.97
C LEU A 80 -8.82 -5.31 5.20
N PRO A 81 -9.36 -4.49 4.29
CA PRO A 81 -10.57 -4.85 3.54
C PRO A 81 -10.29 -5.97 2.52
N TYR A 82 -11.35 -6.51 1.93
CA TYR A 82 -11.22 -7.48 0.84
C TYR A 82 -10.62 -6.82 -0.40
N MET A 83 -9.41 -7.24 -0.73
CA MET A 83 -8.68 -6.81 -1.92
C MET A 83 -7.60 -7.84 -2.24
N SER A 84 -7.11 -7.82 -3.47
CA SER A 84 -5.87 -8.50 -3.85
C SER A 84 -4.76 -7.46 -3.94
N GLY A 85 -3.58 -7.70 -3.37
CA GLY A 85 -2.56 -6.66 -3.39
C GLY A 85 -1.26 -6.99 -2.67
N ARG A 86 -0.55 -5.92 -2.31
CA ARG A 86 0.73 -5.94 -1.60
C ARG A 86 0.67 -4.96 -0.43
N ILE A 87 1.29 -5.37 0.67
CA ILE A 87 1.67 -4.48 1.76
C ILE A 87 3.17 -4.20 1.58
N TYR A 88 3.52 -2.95 1.29
CA TYR A 88 4.91 -2.50 1.32
C TYR A 88 5.22 -1.86 2.66
N VAL A 89 6.45 -2.02 3.12
CA VAL A 89 6.98 -1.35 4.30
C VAL A 89 8.33 -0.77 3.93
N SER A 90 8.51 0.54 4.05
CA SER A 90 9.82 1.16 3.85
C SER A 90 10.34 1.82 5.12
N LEU A 91 11.66 1.83 5.26
CA LEU A 91 12.37 2.35 6.44
C LEU A 91 13.18 3.60 6.07
N GLY A 92 12.99 4.67 6.85
CA GLY A 92 13.69 5.95 6.75
C GLY A 92 13.21 6.86 5.61
N GLN A 93 12.91 6.32 4.44
CA GLN A 93 12.41 7.08 3.29
C GLN A 93 11.10 6.48 2.77
N LYS A 94 10.19 7.34 2.30
CA LYS A 94 8.95 6.95 1.64
C LYS A 94 9.22 6.33 0.27
N LEU A 95 8.44 5.32 -0.11
CA LEU A 95 8.36 4.84 -1.48
C LEU A 95 7.76 5.90 -2.42
N LYS A 96 8.31 5.94 -3.62
CA LYS A 96 7.84 6.68 -4.79
C LYS A 96 6.99 5.76 -5.66
N LEU A 97 5.69 5.74 -5.38
CA LEU A 97 4.67 5.07 -6.20
C LEU A 97 4.07 6.11 -7.15
N ARG A 98 3.85 5.74 -8.41
CA ARG A 98 3.28 6.67 -9.41
C ARG A 98 1.93 6.16 -9.90
N ALA A 99 0.91 6.99 -9.77
CA ALA A 99 -0.37 6.72 -10.41
C ALA A 99 -0.25 7.05 -11.90
N VAL A 100 -0.67 6.13 -12.75
CA VAL A 100 -0.59 6.23 -14.20
C VAL A 100 -1.91 5.85 -14.83
N THR A 101 -2.07 6.12 -16.13
CA THR A 101 -3.17 5.59 -16.92
C THR A 101 -2.72 4.29 -17.59
N ASP A 102 -3.48 3.21 -17.44
CA ASP A 102 -3.22 1.94 -18.13
C ASP A 102 -3.58 1.99 -19.63
N GLY A 103 -3.39 0.86 -20.33
CA GLY A 103 -3.67 0.76 -21.77
C GLY A 103 -5.15 0.93 -22.12
N GLU A 104 -6.05 0.74 -21.16
CA GLU A 104 -7.49 0.89 -21.29
C GLU A 104 -8.01 2.25 -20.79
N GLY A 105 -7.13 3.18 -20.41
CA GLY A 105 -7.53 4.51 -19.94
C GLY A 105 -7.89 4.59 -18.46
N ARG A 106 -7.68 3.53 -17.68
CA ARG A 106 -8.04 3.47 -16.25
C ARG A 106 -6.85 3.83 -15.36
N PRO A 107 -7.07 4.37 -14.15
CA PRO A 107 -6.00 4.55 -13.18
C PRO A 107 -5.36 3.21 -12.80
N ALA A 108 -4.03 3.19 -12.84
CA ALA A 108 -3.18 2.09 -12.43
C ALA A 108 -2.00 2.61 -11.61
N LEU A 109 -1.19 1.70 -11.06
CA LEU A 109 -0.05 2.05 -10.22
C LEU A 109 1.25 1.46 -10.79
N GLN A 110 2.24 2.31 -11.00
CA GLN A 110 3.62 1.89 -11.23
C GLN A 110 4.27 1.59 -9.89
N TYR A 111 4.73 0.35 -9.75
CA TYR A 111 5.34 -0.17 -8.53
C TYR A 111 6.86 0.00 -8.54
N PRO A 112 7.52 -0.06 -7.37
CA PRO A 112 8.96 0.05 -7.27
C PRO A 112 9.66 -1.06 -8.07
N ALA A 113 10.70 -0.71 -8.82
CA ALA A 113 11.65 -1.64 -9.39
C ALA A 113 13.02 -1.49 -8.68
N GLY A 114 13.09 -1.94 -7.41
CA GLY A 114 14.26 -1.73 -6.54
C GLY A 114 15.59 -2.30 -7.07
N TRP A 115 15.56 -3.18 -8.06
CA TRP A 115 16.75 -3.72 -8.74
C TRP A 115 17.26 -2.84 -9.89
N VAL A 116 16.54 -1.78 -10.28
CA VAL A 116 16.92 -0.88 -11.37
C VAL A 116 17.57 0.36 -10.77
N SER A 117 18.86 0.59 -11.05
CA SER A 117 19.63 1.68 -10.41
C SER A 117 19.08 3.09 -10.66
N SER A 118 18.33 3.29 -11.74
CA SER A 118 17.68 4.55 -12.06
C SER A 118 16.26 4.71 -11.48
N ASP A 119 15.69 3.66 -10.88
CA ASP A 119 14.41 3.77 -10.19
C ASP A 119 14.58 4.60 -8.91
N PRO A 120 13.70 5.57 -8.62
CA PRO A 120 13.81 6.40 -7.42
C PRO A 120 13.72 5.61 -6.11
N ASN A 121 13.21 4.38 -6.14
CA ASN A 121 13.14 3.47 -5.00
C ASN A 121 14.37 2.57 -4.85
N HIS A 122 15.31 2.58 -5.81
CA HIS A 122 16.54 1.79 -5.72
C HIS A 122 17.33 1.98 -4.41
N PRO A 123 17.52 3.21 -3.89
CA PRO A 123 18.24 3.40 -2.64
C PRO A 123 17.39 3.21 -1.38
N VAL A 124 16.08 2.92 -1.52
CA VAL A 124 15.16 2.82 -0.38
C VAL A 124 15.14 1.38 0.14
N LEU A 125 15.24 1.20 1.46
CA LEU A 125 15.01 -0.10 2.09
C LEU A 125 13.50 -0.37 2.16
N HIS A 126 13.03 -1.38 1.42
CA HIS A 126 11.61 -1.71 1.28
C HIS A 126 11.34 -3.19 0.96
#